data_AF-A0A356F2J8-F1
#
_entry.id   AF-A0A356F2J8-F1
#
_cell.length_a   1.000
_cell.length_b   1.000
_cell.length_c   1.000
_cell.angle_alpha   90.00
_cell.angle_beta   90.00
_cell.angle_gamma   90.00
#
_symmetry.space_group_name_H-M   'P 1'
#
loop_
_entity.id
_entity.type
_entity.pdbx_description
1 polymer ?
#
loop_
_entity_poly.entity_id
_entity_poly.type
_entity_poly.pdbx_seq_one_letter_code
_entity_poly.pdbx_strand_id
1 'polypeptide(L)'
;MNDFDKYKYLLGETISLYQFMENDLKLIYAGMLKGNFYKNIEYVRSEYKGLGMVIKALEQLDNSDNTPYFSRETYFLLSKLARQRNYYCHQCCMDFAYIPDFEKSIEFKDSLGTLMDTNKAIKNVQSQIEVHKNNVLSRFNRV
;
A
#
# COMPACT_ATOMS: atom_id res chain seq x y z
N MET A 1 13.43 -4.33 -23.87
CA MET A 1 13.55 -3.44 -22.70
C MET A 1 14.79 -3.87 -21.94
N ASN A 2 15.75 -2.97 -21.69
CA ASN A 2 16.92 -3.31 -20.88
C ASN A 2 16.51 -3.44 -19.39
N ASP A 3 17.41 -3.93 -18.55
CA ASP A 3 17.11 -4.20 -17.14
C ASP A 3 16.78 -2.92 -16.35
N PHE A 4 17.38 -1.78 -16.68
CA PHE A 4 17.09 -0.53 -15.99
C PHE A 4 15.73 0.07 -16.40
N ASP A 5 15.33 -0.06 -17.66
CA ASP A 5 14.00 0.29 -18.12
C ASP A 5 12.94 -0.60 -17.45
N LYS A 6 13.24 -1.90 -17.32
CA LYS A 6 12.40 -2.84 -16.57
C LYS A 6 12.30 -2.42 -15.10
N TYR A 7 13.42 -2.02 -14.49
CA TYR A 7 13.45 -1.51 -13.11
C TYR A 7 12.53 -0.30 -12.93
N LYS A 8 12.67 0.73 -13.78
CA LYS A 8 11.82 1.93 -13.74
C LYS A 8 10.34 1.61 -13.92
N TYR A 9 10.01 0.72 -14.86
CA TYR A 9 8.64 0.26 -15.07
C TYR A 9 8.08 -0.42 -13.82
N LEU A 10 8.80 -1.40 -13.27
CA LEU A 10 8.38 -2.13 -12.07
C LEU A 10 8.27 -1.22 -10.86
N LEU A 11 9.16 -0.23 -10.72
CA LEU A 11 9.11 0.74 -9.63
C LEU A 11 7.83 1.58 -9.73
N GLY A 12 7.52 2.13 -10.90
CA GLY A 12 6.30 2.89 -11.15
C GLY A 12 5.02 2.06 -10.89
N GLU A 13 4.99 0.82 -11.36
CA GLU A 13 3.88 -0.10 -11.11
C GLU A 13 3.74 -0.42 -9.62
N THR A 14 4.85 -0.69 -8.93
CA THR A 14 4.88 -0.99 -7.49
C THR A 14 4.36 0.19 -6.66
N ILE A 15 4.79 1.42 -6.97
CA ILE A 15 4.28 2.63 -6.32
C ILE A 15 2.78 2.80 -6.57
N SER A 16 2.32 2.56 -7.79
CA SER A 16 0.90 2.65 -8.14
C SER A 16 0.05 1.65 -7.34
N LEU A 17 0.53 0.42 -7.17
CA LEU A 17 -0.14 -0.60 -6.37
C LEU A 17 -0.26 -0.19 -4.89
N TYR A 18 0.77 0.44 -4.31
CA TYR A 18 0.67 1.00 -2.97
C TYR A 18 -0.35 2.14 -2.88
N GLN A 19 -0.46 2.98 -3.92
CA GLN A 19 -1.45 4.06 -3.98
C GLN A 19 -2.87 3.51 -4.07
N PHE A 20 -3.09 2.46 -4.85
CA PHE A 20 -4.40 1.77 -4.94
C PHE A 20 -4.78 1.18 -3.58
N MET A 21 -3.86 0.45 -2.94
CA MET A 21 -4.07 -0.08 -1.59
C MET A 21 -4.36 1.03 -0.58
N GLU A 22 -3.64 2.16 -0.63
CA GLU A 22 -3.92 3.32 0.23
C GLU A 22 -5.35 3.84 0.04
N ASN A 23 -5.80 4.00 -1.23
CA ASN A 23 -7.15 4.44 -1.51
C ASN A 23 -8.21 3.41 -1.07
N ASP A 24 -7.98 2.12 -1.28
CA ASP A 24 -8.91 1.07 -0.85
C ASP A 24 -9.04 1.03 0.69
N LEU A 25 -7.94 1.19 1.43
CA LEU A 25 -7.97 1.30 2.90
C LEU A 25 -8.72 2.56 3.38
N LYS A 26 -8.60 3.67 2.65
CA LYS A 26 -9.39 4.88 2.92
C LYS A 26 -10.88 4.64 2.71
N LEU A 27 -11.25 3.91 1.66
CA LEU A 27 -12.65 3.54 1.39
C LEU A 27 -13.21 2.61 2.48
N ILE A 28 -12.42 1.64 2.94
CA ILE A 28 -12.77 0.78 4.07
C ILE A 28 -13.07 1.62 5.31
N TYR A 29 -12.14 2.51 5.70
CA TYR A 29 -12.32 3.39 6.86
C TYR A 29 -13.61 4.23 6.73
N ALA A 30 -13.79 4.89 5.58
CA ALA A 30 -14.97 5.72 5.33
C ALA A 30 -16.28 4.91 5.38
N GLY A 31 -16.23 3.64 4.95
CA GLY A 31 -17.36 2.72 4.98
C GLY A 31 -17.79 2.34 6.39
N MET A 32 -16.81 2.11 7.28
CA MET A 32 -17.02 1.77 8.69
C MET A 32 -17.57 2.93 9.53
N LEU A 33 -17.24 4.17 9.17
CA LEU A 33 -17.79 5.34 9.85
C LEU A 33 -19.32 5.41 9.69
N LYS A 34 -20.03 5.89 10.71
CA LYS A 34 -21.48 6.19 10.62
C LYS A 34 -21.74 7.42 9.73
N GLY A 35 -22.97 7.60 9.29
CA GLY A 35 -23.38 8.79 8.53
C GLY A 35 -23.19 8.67 7.02
N ASN A 36 -23.10 9.81 6.33
CA ASN A 36 -23.03 9.88 4.87
C ASN A 36 -21.66 9.42 4.33
N PHE A 37 -21.66 8.42 3.46
CA PHE A 37 -20.44 7.81 2.94
C PHE A 37 -19.55 8.79 2.15
N TYR A 38 -20.14 9.61 1.29
CA TYR A 38 -19.37 10.57 0.47
C TYR A 38 -18.67 11.62 1.32
N LYS A 39 -19.36 12.13 2.37
CA LYS A 39 -18.74 13.02 3.36
C LYS A 39 -17.60 12.33 4.13
N ASN A 40 -17.78 11.06 4.48
CA ASN A 40 -16.73 10.29 5.14
C ASN A 40 -15.51 10.10 4.22
N ILE A 41 -15.69 9.87 2.92
CA ILE A 41 -14.59 9.79 1.95
C ILE A 41 -13.82 11.12 1.88
N GLU A 42 -14.53 12.24 1.77
CA GLU A 42 -13.92 13.57 1.72
C GLU A 42 -13.07 13.84 2.97
N TYR A 43 -13.64 13.56 4.15
CA TYR A 43 -12.95 13.66 5.44
C TYR A 43 -11.70 12.77 5.49
N VAL A 44 -11.82 11.48 5.13
CA VAL A 44 -10.69 10.54 5.19
C VAL A 44 -9.56 10.98 4.24
N ARG A 45 -9.89 11.53 3.07
CA ARG A 45 -8.91 12.06 2.11
C ARG A 45 -8.28 13.37 2.56
N SER A 46 -9.00 14.20 3.33
CA SER A 46 -8.42 15.42 3.92
C SER A 46 -7.46 15.07 5.05
N GLU A 47 -7.83 14.17 5.95
CA GLU A 47 -7.07 13.90 7.17
C GLU A 47 -5.88 12.95 6.97
N TYR A 48 -6.06 11.87 6.20
CA TYR A 48 -5.05 10.82 6.13
C TYR A 48 -4.25 10.93 4.83
N LYS A 49 -3.16 11.71 4.86
CA LYS A 49 -2.34 12.00 3.67
C LYS A 49 -1.43 10.88 3.20
N GLY A 50 -1.24 9.82 3.99
CA GLY A 50 -0.40 8.70 3.58
C GLY A 50 -0.83 7.37 4.16
N LEU A 51 -0.36 6.31 3.51
CA LEU A 51 -0.64 4.91 3.81
C LEU A 51 -0.47 4.56 5.30
N GLY A 52 0.64 4.98 5.91
CA GLY A 52 0.87 4.72 7.34
C GLY A 52 -0.15 5.40 8.27
N MET A 53 -0.67 6.57 7.91
CA MET A 53 -1.68 7.28 8.72
C MET A 53 -3.03 6.58 8.64
N VAL A 54 -3.48 6.20 7.43
CA VAL A 54 -4.76 5.50 7.27
C VAL A 54 -4.74 4.12 7.91
N ILE A 55 -3.62 3.38 7.85
CA ILE A 55 -3.51 2.07 8.52
C ILE A 55 -3.71 2.20 10.03
N LYS A 56 -3.01 3.15 10.67
CA LYS A 56 -3.13 3.37 12.12
C LYS A 56 -4.54 3.80 12.52
N ALA A 57 -5.14 4.70 11.75
CA ALA A 57 -6.50 5.15 12.01
C ALA A 57 -7.50 4.00 11.86
N LEU A 58 -7.37 3.20 10.80
CA LEU A 58 -8.21 2.05 10.54
C LEU A 58 -8.09 1.00 11.64
N GLU A 59 -6.87 0.69 12.08
CA GLU A 59 -6.65 -0.23 13.21
C GLU A 59 -7.37 0.25 14.47
N GLN A 60 -7.30 1.55 14.78
CA GLN A 60 -8.01 2.11 15.94
C GLN A 60 -9.54 2.03 15.80
N LEU A 61 -10.07 2.35 14.61
CA LEU A 61 -11.50 2.30 14.33
C LEU A 61 -12.04 0.87 14.40
N ASP A 62 -11.37 -0.06 13.73
CA ASP A 62 -11.78 -1.46 13.61
C ASP A 62 -11.74 -2.19 14.96
N ASN A 63 -10.82 -1.81 15.86
CA ASN A 63 -10.75 -2.38 17.21
C ASN A 63 -11.63 -1.65 18.24
N SER A 64 -12.38 -0.61 17.85
CA SER A 64 -13.08 0.25 18.81
C SER A 64 -14.26 -0.42 19.53
N ASP A 65 -14.83 -1.48 18.96
CA ASP A 65 -15.97 -2.24 19.52
C ASP A 65 -15.60 -3.66 19.99
N ASN A 66 -14.30 -3.98 20.04
CA ASN A 66 -13.76 -5.33 20.32
C ASN A 66 -14.22 -6.43 19.35
N THR A 67 -14.74 -6.09 18.17
CA THR A 67 -15.11 -7.04 17.12
C THR A 67 -14.44 -6.73 15.78
N PRO A 68 -13.08 -6.72 15.73
CA PRO A 68 -12.35 -6.26 14.56
C PRO A 68 -12.60 -7.14 13.33
N TYR A 69 -12.69 -6.48 12.17
CA TYR A 69 -12.77 -7.14 10.87
C TYR A 69 -11.42 -7.72 10.44
N PHE A 70 -10.33 -6.99 10.64
CA PHE A 70 -8.99 -7.44 10.32
C PHE A 70 -8.26 -7.99 11.55
N SER A 71 -7.40 -8.99 11.32
CA SER A 71 -6.54 -9.51 12.38
C SER A 71 -5.38 -8.55 12.67
N ARG A 72 -4.78 -8.71 13.86
CA ARG A 72 -3.57 -7.96 14.25
C ARG A 72 -2.41 -8.20 13.29
N GLU A 73 -2.27 -9.44 12.79
CA GLU A 73 -1.24 -9.83 11.83
C GLU A 73 -1.43 -9.11 10.49
N THR A 74 -2.69 -8.85 10.11
CA THR A 74 -3.02 -8.07 8.91
C THR A 74 -2.51 -6.63 9.06
N TYR A 75 -2.78 -5.97 10.19
CA TYR A 75 -2.26 -4.62 10.46
C TYR A 75 -0.74 -4.56 10.57
N PHE A 76 -0.12 -5.60 11.13
CA PHE A 76 1.34 -5.72 11.14
C PHE A 76 1.93 -5.81 9.72
N LEU A 77 1.32 -6.62 8.85
CA LEU A 77 1.70 -6.71 7.44
C LEU A 77 1.53 -5.36 6.73
N LEU A 78 0.37 -4.71 6.87
CA LEU A 78 0.11 -3.40 6.27
C LEU A 78 1.13 -2.34 6.72
N SER A 79 1.49 -2.33 8.00
CA SER A 79 2.50 -1.41 8.55
C SER A 79 3.91 -1.70 8.01
N LYS A 80 4.24 -2.97 7.75
CA LYS A 80 5.49 -3.35 7.06
C LYS A 80 5.48 -2.84 5.61
N LEU A 81 4.37 -2.99 4.90
CA LEU A 81 4.19 -2.52 3.53
C LEU A 81 4.28 -0.99 3.42
N ALA A 82 3.76 -0.25 4.40
CA ALA A 82 3.90 1.21 4.44
C ALA A 82 5.38 1.65 4.52
N ARG A 83 6.19 0.95 5.34
CA ARG A 83 7.64 1.19 5.41
C ARG A 83 8.34 0.83 4.11
N GLN A 84 7.95 -0.28 3.50
CA GLN A 84 8.48 -0.72 2.21
C GLN A 84 8.17 0.29 1.10
N ARG A 85 6.95 0.85 1.06
CA ARG A 85 6.61 1.94 0.14
C ARG A 85 7.54 3.14 0.31
N ASN A 86 7.83 3.54 1.55
CA ASN A 86 8.74 4.66 1.81
C ASN A 86 10.16 4.38 1.29
N TYR A 87 10.66 3.16 1.44
CA TYR A 87 11.94 2.76 0.86
C TYR A 87 11.95 2.94 -0.67
N TYR A 88 10.93 2.44 -1.38
CA TYR A 88 10.85 2.58 -2.83
C TYR A 88 10.65 4.02 -3.30
N CYS A 89 9.98 4.87 -2.52
CA CYS A 89 9.80 6.28 -2.87
C CYS A 89 11.04 7.15 -2.59
N HIS A 90 11.93 6.74 -1.69
CA HIS A 90 12.97 7.65 -1.18
C HIS A 90 14.39 7.12 -1.26
N GLN A 91 14.61 5.80 -1.29
CA GLN A 91 15.94 5.20 -1.10
C GLN A 91 16.34 4.21 -2.19
N CYS A 92 15.42 3.46 -2.79
CA CYS A 92 15.78 2.27 -3.59
C CYS A 92 16.76 2.53 -4.75
N CYS A 93 16.69 3.69 -5.42
CA CYS A 93 17.63 4.05 -6.49
C CYS A 93 19.00 4.45 -5.94
N MET A 94 19.06 5.06 -4.75
CA MET A 94 20.30 5.53 -4.13
C MET A 94 21.26 4.38 -3.80
N ASP A 95 20.72 3.17 -3.65
CA ASP A 95 21.50 1.97 -3.33
C ASP A 95 22.48 1.57 -4.44
N PHE A 96 22.27 2.03 -5.69
CA PHE A 96 23.16 1.73 -6.82
C PHE A 96 23.47 2.94 -7.72
N ALA A 97 22.73 4.05 -7.62
CA ALA A 97 22.81 5.17 -8.58
C ALA A 97 24.21 5.79 -8.75
N TYR A 98 25.05 5.73 -7.70
CA TYR A 98 26.39 6.32 -7.72
C TYR A 98 27.51 5.32 -8.04
N ILE A 99 27.16 4.07 -8.34
CA ILE A 99 28.13 3.05 -8.74
C ILE A 99 28.47 3.27 -10.23
N PRO A 100 29.76 3.40 -10.60
CA PRO A 100 30.16 3.43 -12.01
C PRO A 100 29.69 2.15 -12.74
N ASP A 101 29.10 2.31 -13.93
CA ASP A 101 28.48 1.20 -14.69
C ASP A 101 27.50 0.36 -13.85
N PHE A 102 26.66 1.01 -13.03
CA PHE A 102 25.76 0.35 -12.07
C PHE A 102 24.91 -0.79 -12.68
N GLU A 103 24.55 -0.71 -13.97
CA GLU A 103 23.75 -1.76 -14.64
C GLU A 103 24.44 -3.14 -14.61
N LYS A 104 25.76 -3.18 -14.46
CA LYS A 104 26.53 -4.43 -14.35
C LYS A 104 26.76 -4.87 -12.90
N SER A 105 26.52 -3.98 -11.94
CA SER A 105 26.83 -4.19 -10.52
C SER A 105 25.91 -5.23 -9.88
N ILE A 106 26.35 -5.79 -8.75
CA ILE A 106 25.55 -6.76 -8.00
C ILE A 106 24.40 -6.07 -7.27
N GLU A 107 24.63 -4.85 -6.77
CA GLU A 107 23.66 -4.02 -6.06
C GLU A 107 22.44 -3.71 -6.93
N PHE A 108 22.65 -3.37 -8.20
CA PHE A 108 21.55 -3.15 -9.14
C PHE A 108 20.78 -4.45 -9.42
N LYS A 109 21.47 -5.58 -9.64
CA LYS A 109 20.84 -6.88 -9.91
C LYS A 109 20.01 -7.36 -8.71
N ASP A 110 20.53 -7.21 -7.50
CA ASP A 110 19.85 -7.55 -6.26
C ASP A 110 18.64 -6.63 -6.02
N SER A 111 18.79 -5.33 -6.27
CA SER A 111 17.70 -4.36 -6.19
C SER A 111 16.58 -4.70 -7.19
N LEU A 112 16.92 -5.04 -8.44
CA LEU A 112 15.97 -5.46 -9.46
C LEU A 112 15.25 -6.76 -9.08
N GLY A 113 15.99 -7.78 -8.61
CA GLY A 113 15.40 -9.04 -8.14
C GLY A 113 14.41 -8.82 -6.98
N THR A 114 14.83 -8.04 -5.99
CA THR A 114 13.99 -7.68 -4.83
C THR A 114 12.74 -6.90 -5.24
N LEU A 115 12.87 -5.97 -6.19
CA LEU A 115 11.75 -5.20 -6.72
C LEU A 115 10.78 -6.10 -7.50
N MET A 116 11.26 -7.08 -8.28
CA MET A 116 10.42 -8.05 -8.96
C MET A 116 9.59 -8.88 -7.99
N ASP A 117 10.22 -9.42 -6.94
CA ASP A 117 9.53 -10.20 -5.91
C ASP A 117 8.52 -9.35 -5.13
N THR A 118 8.90 -8.12 -4.79
CA THR A 118 8.01 -7.18 -4.11
C THR A 118 6.81 -6.83 -4.98
N ASN A 119 7.03 -6.51 -6.25
CA ASN A 119 5.96 -6.18 -7.20
C ASN A 119 4.94 -7.33 -7.28
N LYS A 120 5.42 -8.58 -7.36
CA LYS A 120 4.55 -9.76 -7.34
C LYS A 120 3.77 -9.88 -6.03
N ALA A 121 4.43 -9.66 -4.89
CA ALA A 121 3.79 -9.75 -3.59
C ALA A 121 2.72 -8.67 -3.38
N ILE A 122 3.01 -7.41 -3.73
CA ILE A 122 2.06 -6.30 -3.53
C ILE A 122 0.86 -6.38 -4.47
N LYS A 123 0.99 -6.96 -5.68
CA LYS A 123 -0.15 -7.29 -6.54
C LYS A 123 -1.17 -8.18 -5.83
N ASN A 124 -0.68 -9.25 -5.19
CA ASN A 124 -1.55 -10.17 -4.45
C ASN A 124 -2.22 -9.49 -3.24
N VAL A 125 -1.46 -8.71 -2.48
CA VAL A 125 -1.99 -8.00 -1.31
C VAL A 125 -3.02 -6.95 -1.73
N GLN A 126 -2.74 -6.15 -2.77
CA GLN A 126 -3.69 -5.13 -3.24
C GLN A 126 -4.99 -5.77 -3.71
N SER A 127 -4.94 -6.89 -4.45
CA SER A 127 -6.15 -7.62 -4.86
C SER A 127 -6.97 -8.11 -3.66
N GLN A 128 -6.31 -8.60 -2.60
CA GLN A 128 -7.02 -9.00 -1.37
C GLN A 128 -7.66 -7.80 -0.66
N ILE A 129 -6.95 -6.68 -0.57
CA ILE A 129 -7.48 -5.45 0.04
C ILE A 129 -8.67 -4.91 -0.75
N GLU A 130 -8.65 -5.00 -2.08
CA GLU A 130 -9.81 -4.65 -2.91
C GLU A 130 -11.04 -5.52 -2.60
N VAL A 131 -10.84 -6.84 -2.43
CA VAL A 131 -11.92 -7.75 -2.01
C VAL A 131 -12.46 -7.37 -0.63
N HIS A 132 -11.58 -7.09 0.32
CA HIS A 132 -11.98 -6.65 1.65
C HIS A 132 -12.73 -5.32 1.64
N LYS A 133 -12.30 -4.36 0.80
CA LYS A 133 -13.05 -3.11 0.58
C LYS A 133 -14.47 -3.42 0.13
N ASN A 134 -14.65 -4.24 -0.90
CA ASN A 134 -15.99 -4.55 -1.41
C ASN A 134 -16.87 -5.22 -0.32
N ASN A 135 -16.30 -6.14 0.45
CA ASN A 135 -17.00 -6.79 1.57
C ASN A 135 -17.41 -5.80 2.66
N VAL A 136 -16.53 -4.89 3.05
CA VAL A 136 -16.83 -3.86 4.06
C VAL A 136 -17.90 -2.91 3.54
N LEU A 137 -17.76 -2.40 2.31
CA LEU A 137 -18.73 -1.48 1.74
C LEU A 137 -20.14 -2.11 1.66
N SER A 138 -20.24 -3.39 1.28
CA SER A 138 -21.48 -4.16 1.33
C SER A 138 -22.02 -4.30 2.75
N ARG A 139 -21.18 -4.74 3.71
CA ARG A 139 -21.55 -4.93 5.13
C ARG A 139 -22.15 -3.67 5.75
N PHE A 140 -21.67 -2.49 5.35
CA PHE A 140 -22.11 -1.20 5.87
C PHE A 140 -23.12 -0.48 4.96
N ASN A 141 -23.71 -1.17 3.97
CA ASN A 141 -24.72 -0.64 3.04
C ASN A 141 -24.26 0.64 2.30
N ARG A 142 -23.03 0.60 1.77
CA ARG A 142 -22.42 1.71 1.03
C ARG A 142 -22.50 1.56 -0.50
N VAL A 143 -22.85 0.36 -0.95
CA VAL A 143 -23.04 -0.07 -2.35
C VAL A 143 -24.23 -1.02 -2.42
#